data_AF-A0A8T5KDI7-F1
#
_entry.id   AF-A0A8T5KDI7-F1
#
_cell.length_a   1.000
_cell.length_b   1.000
_cell.length_c   1.000
_cell.angle_alpha   90.00
_cell.angle_beta   90.00
_cell.angle_gamma   90.00
#
_symmetry.space_group_name_H-M   'P 1'
#
loop_
_entity.id
_entity.type
_entity.pdbx_description
1 polymer ?
#
loop_
_entity_poly.entity_id
_entity_poly.type
_entity_poly.pdbx_seq_one_letter_code
_entity_poly.pdbx_strand_id
1 'polypeptide(L)'
;MLKPSGLSQRSNIARKNQRDNLNQIHQLEKIPAARKQIMQELEIIQLLASRDKVKRLLGDLSGMIEELQDTNGKKEITVYSRNTFDTDLLVCLRKERNGQPEKSREGILLAEYLRSFGMVEHQVWEQK
;
A
#
# COMPACT_ATOMS: atom_id res chain seq x y z
N MET A 1 24.04 -1.12 -77.07
CA MET A 1 22.99 -1.24 -76.04
C MET A 1 23.57 -1.92 -74.81
N LEU A 2 23.31 -1.37 -73.62
CA LEU A 2 23.23 -1.99 -72.27
C LEU A 2 23.89 -1.10 -71.21
N LYS A 3 23.04 -0.37 -70.46
CA LYS A 3 23.38 0.20 -69.15
C LYS A 3 23.01 -0.82 -68.07
N PRO A 4 23.88 -1.14 -67.10
CA PRO A 4 23.50 -1.93 -65.93
C PRO A 4 23.13 -0.98 -64.78
N SER A 5 21.87 -0.92 -64.37
CA SER A 5 21.48 -0.18 -63.16
C SER A 5 20.23 -0.78 -62.53
N GLY A 6 20.37 -1.95 -61.91
CA GLY A 6 19.26 -2.60 -61.17
C GLY A 6 19.65 -3.23 -59.82
N LEU A 7 20.94 -3.45 -59.57
CA LEU A 7 21.38 -4.23 -58.41
C LEU A 7 21.65 -3.38 -57.15
N SER A 8 22.01 -2.11 -57.30
CA SER A 8 22.36 -1.23 -56.17
C SER A 8 21.15 -0.72 -55.36
N GLN A 9 19.98 -0.58 -55.98
CA GLN A 9 18.79 -0.07 -55.29
C GLN A 9 18.13 -1.10 -54.37
N ARG A 10 18.14 -2.39 -54.75
CA ARG A 10 17.52 -3.46 -53.94
C ARG A 10 18.27 -3.72 -52.63
N SER A 11 19.61 -3.61 -52.63
CA SER A 11 20.42 -3.76 -51.42
C SER A 11 20.21 -2.62 -50.41
N ASN A 12 19.91 -1.41 -50.88
CA ASN A 12 19.71 -0.24 -50.01
C ASN A 12 18.34 -0.27 -49.29
N ILE A 13 17.30 -0.78 -49.96
CA ILE A 13 15.96 -0.92 -49.38
C ILE A 13 15.95 -2.02 -48.31
N ALA A 14 16.60 -3.17 -48.58
CA ALA A 14 16.70 -4.27 -47.62
C ALA A 14 17.45 -3.85 -46.34
N ARG A 15 18.55 -3.11 -46.47
CA ARG A 15 19.33 -2.61 -45.33
C ARG A 15 18.61 -1.54 -44.52
N LYS A 16 17.79 -0.70 -45.18
CA LYS A 16 16.96 0.31 -44.51
C LYS A 16 15.85 -0.35 -43.68
N ASN A 17 15.11 -1.29 -44.29
CA ASN A 17 14.06 -2.02 -43.58
C ASN A 17 14.60 -2.84 -42.39
N GLN A 18 15.80 -3.41 -42.50
CA GLN A 18 16.41 -4.17 -41.41
C GLN A 18 16.89 -3.27 -40.26
N ARG A 19 17.39 -2.06 -40.56
CA ARG A 19 17.72 -1.05 -39.54
C ARG A 19 16.48 -0.47 -38.87
N ASP A 20 15.42 -0.21 -39.63
CA ASP A 20 14.16 0.32 -39.11
C ASP A 20 13.48 -0.70 -38.18
N ASN A 21 13.59 -2.00 -38.50
CA ASN A 21 13.08 -3.09 -37.65
C ASN A 21 13.93 -3.29 -36.39
N LEU A 22 15.27 -3.21 -36.48
CA LEU A 22 16.15 -3.26 -35.31
C LEU A 22 15.97 -2.05 -34.38
N ASN A 23 15.68 -0.87 -34.93
CA ASN A 23 15.38 0.34 -34.17
C ASN A 23 13.98 0.29 -33.51
N GLN A 24 13.01 -0.43 -34.08
CA GLN A 24 11.72 -0.69 -33.43
C GLN A 24 11.88 -1.70 -32.27
N ILE A 25 12.71 -2.73 -32.44
CA ILE A 25 12.96 -3.73 -31.38
C ILE A 25 13.73 -3.11 -30.20
N HIS A 26 14.70 -2.21 -30.45
CA HIS A 26 15.42 -1.50 -29.38
C HIS A 26 14.60 -0.40 -28.68
N GLN A 27 13.41 -0.06 -29.20
CA GLN A 27 12.49 0.88 -28.54
C GLN A 27 11.46 0.19 -27.64
N LEU A 28 11.39 -1.15 -27.66
CA LEU A 28 10.47 -1.92 -26.80
C LEU A 28 11.05 -2.28 -25.42
N GLU A 29 12.34 -2.00 -25.18
CA GLU A 29 12.96 -2.18 -23.87
C GLU A 29 13.33 -0.84 -23.25
N LYS A 30 12.33 -0.19 -22.66
CA LYS A 30 12.40 0.67 -21.47
C LYS A 30 11.04 1.34 -21.30
N ILE A 31 10.03 0.54 -20.99
CA ILE A 31 9.01 1.04 -20.08
C ILE A 31 9.78 1.20 -18.77
N PRO A 32 10.04 2.42 -18.26
CA PRO A 32 10.55 2.53 -16.92
C PRO A 32 9.54 1.78 -16.08
N ALA A 33 9.96 0.76 -15.32
CA ALA A 33 9.14 0.27 -14.23
C ALA A 33 8.81 1.53 -13.44
N ALA A 34 7.59 2.05 -13.61
CA ALA A 34 7.14 3.22 -12.90
C ALA A 34 7.49 2.90 -11.45
N ARG A 35 8.38 3.66 -10.82
CA ARG A 35 8.67 3.50 -9.40
C ARG A 35 7.31 3.60 -8.75
N LYS A 36 6.70 2.45 -8.43
CA LYS A 36 5.40 2.40 -7.82
C LYS A 36 5.65 3.02 -6.46
N GLN A 37 5.29 4.29 -6.32
CA GLN A 37 5.46 5.00 -5.07
C GLN A 37 4.69 4.16 -4.04
N ILE A 38 5.42 3.56 -3.11
CA ILE A 38 4.81 2.76 -2.04
C ILE A 38 4.17 3.78 -1.12
N MET A 39 2.89 4.02 -1.32
CA MET A 39 2.12 4.94 -0.50
C MET A 39 1.80 4.23 0.82
N GLN A 40 1.85 4.98 1.92
CA GLN A 40 1.50 4.46 3.23
C GLN A 40 0.07 4.89 3.56
N GLU A 41 -0.66 4.00 4.22
CA GLU A 41 -1.96 4.30 4.79
C GLU A 41 -1.87 4.23 6.31
N LEU A 42 -2.50 5.19 6.97
CA LEU A 42 -2.67 5.21 8.42
C LEU A 42 -4.15 5.11 8.75
N GLU A 43 -4.51 4.02 9.39
CA GLU A 43 -5.85 3.77 9.92
C GLU A 43 -5.81 3.95 11.44
N ILE A 44 -6.73 4.77 11.97
CA ILE A 44 -6.77 5.18 13.36
C ILE A 44 -8.12 4.78 13.95
N ILE A 45 -8.08 4.03 15.05
CA ILE A 45 -9.25 3.67 15.84
C ILE A 45 -9.09 4.30 17.21
N GLN A 46 -9.99 5.22 17.56
CA GLN A 46 -10.03 5.84 18.87
C GLN A 46 -11.19 5.24 19.67
N LEU A 47 -10.89 4.80 20.89
CA LEU A 47 -11.87 4.36 21.87
C LEU A 47 -11.90 5.37 23.02
N LEU A 48 -13.09 5.91 23.26
CA LEU A 48 -13.40 6.68 24.46
C LEU A 48 -14.11 5.75 25.46
N ALA A 49 -13.44 5.48 26.58
CA ALA A 49 -13.97 4.63 27.64
C ALA A 49 -13.46 5.03 29.04
N SER A 50 -14.16 4.56 30.07
CA SER A 50 -13.70 4.72 31.45
C SER A 50 -12.37 4.01 31.67
N ARG A 51 -11.52 4.57 32.53
CA ARG A 51 -10.20 4.03 32.88
C ARG A 51 -10.19 2.53 33.23
N ASP A 52 -11.18 2.07 34.00
CA ASP A 52 -11.23 0.66 34.42
C ASP A 52 -11.49 -0.31 33.26
N LYS A 53 -12.29 0.12 32.28
CA LYS A 53 -12.52 -0.65 31.05
C LYS A 53 -11.26 -0.69 30.18
N VAL A 54 -10.56 0.43 30.03
CA VAL A 54 -9.30 0.48 29.28
C VAL A 54 -8.22 -0.40 29.93
N LYS A 55 -8.11 -0.39 31.26
CA LYS A 55 -7.16 -1.25 31.99
C LYS A 55 -7.41 -2.74 31.74
N ARG A 56 -8.66 -3.19 31.76
CA ARG A 56 -9.03 -4.58 31.44
C ARG A 56 -8.70 -4.91 29.99
N LEU A 57 -9.13 -4.04 29.09
CA LEU A 57 -8.93 -4.16 27.65
C LEU A 57 -7.45 -4.29 27.26
N LEU A 58 -6.55 -3.51 27.86
CA LEU A 58 -5.12 -3.58 27.54
C LEU A 58 -4.51 -4.98 27.77
N GLY A 59 -5.04 -5.75 28.73
CA GLY A 59 -4.62 -7.14 28.94
C GLY A 59 -5.08 -8.09 27.84
N ASP A 60 -6.28 -7.88 27.30
CA ASP A 60 -6.86 -8.72 26.25
C ASP A 60 -6.38 -8.31 24.84
N LEU A 61 -6.06 -7.03 24.65
CA LEU A 61 -5.75 -6.44 23.36
C LEU A 61 -4.39 -6.87 22.81
N SER A 62 -3.42 -7.18 23.67
CA SER A 62 -2.09 -7.61 23.24
C SER A 62 -2.14 -8.89 22.40
N GLY A 63 -2.89 -9.90 22.84
CA GLY A 63 -3.04 -11.17 22.10
C GLY A 63 -3.73 -10.97 20.75
N MET A 64 -4.79 -10.15 20.71
CA MET A 64 -5.47 -9.82 19.45
C MET A 64 -4.54 -9.07 18.49
N ILE A 65 -3.71 -8.17 18.99
CA ILE A 65 -2.76 -7.45 18.14
C ILE A 65 -1.68 -8.36 17.60
N GLU A 66 -1.13 -9.25 18.43
CA GLU A 66 -0.15 -10.25 17.99
C GLU A 66 -0.70 -11.13 16.85
N GLU A 67 -1.97 -11.53 16.92
CA GLU A 67 -2.64 -12.29 15.86
C GLU A 67 -2.89 -11.46 14.58
N LEU A 68 -3.22 -10.17 14.72
CA LEU A 68 -3.55 -9.29 13.60
C LEU A 68 -2.31 -8.65 12.94
N GLN A 69 -1.16 -8.73 13.61
CA GLN A 69 0.10 -8.22 13.10
C GLN A 69 0.64 -9.18 12.04
N ASP A 70 0.72 -8.73 10.78
CA ASP A 70 1.13 -9.57 9.66
C ASP A 70 2.63 -9.87 9.70
N THR A 71 2.95 -11.16 9.68
CA THR A 71 4.30 -11.77 9.76
C THR A 71 5.28 -11.40 8.64
N ASN A 72 4.84 -10.70 7.59
CA ASN A 72 5.72 -10.23 6.50
C ASN A 72 6.15 -8.76 6.62
N GLY A 73 5.86 -8.09 7.74
CA GLY A 73 6.36 -6.73 8.05
C GLY A 73 5.72 -5.60 7.24
N LYS A 74 4.67 -5.88 6.47
CA LYS A 74 3.94 -4.90 5.65
C LYS A 74 2.85 -4.16 6.41
N LYS A 75 2.61 -4.55 7.66
CA LYS A 75 1.57 -3.99 8.51
C LYS A 75 2.07 -3.90 9.95
N GLU A 76 1.95 -2.71 10.53
CA GLU A 76 2.32 -2.40 11.89
C GLU A 76 1.07 -1.96 12.66
N ILE A 77 0.89 -2.48 13.87
CA ILE A 77 -0.19 -2.06 14.77
C ILE A 77 0.46 -1.50 16.04
N THR A 78 0.08 -0.29 16.43
CA THR A 78 0.59 0.38 17.63
C THR A 78 -0.55 0.86 18.50
N VAL A 79 -0.45 0.65 19.81
CA VAL A 79 -1.46 1.10 20.78
C VAL A 79 -0.89 2.21 21.64
N TYR A 80 -1.66 3.28 21.76
CA TYR A 80 -1.39 4.37 22.69
C TYR A 80 -2.55 4.46 23.69
N SER A 81 -2.22 4.63 24.97
CA SER A 81 -3.20 4.92 26.00
C SER A 81 -2.85 6.24 26.68
N ARG A 82 -3.79 7.17 26.77
CA ARG A 82 -3.59 8.42 27.53
C ARG A 82 -3.97 8.21 28.99
N ASN A 83 -3.07 8.47 29.93
CA ASN A 83 -3.31 8.30 31.37
C ASN A 83 -3.99 9.53 32.03
N THR A 84 -5.12 9.98 31.48
CA THR A 84 -5.95 11.10 32.02
C THR A 84 -7.34 10.61 32.50
N PHE A 85 -8.12 11.50 33.13
CA PHE A 85 -9.42 11.18 33.75
C PHE A 85 -10.43 10.55 32.78
N ASP A 86 -10.47 11.04 31.54
CA ASP A 86 -11.14 10.38 30.41
C ASP A 86 -10.05 9.70 29.59
N THR A 87 -10.11 8.39 29.48
CA THR A 87 -9.02 7.61 28.89
C THR A 87 -9.35 7.37 27.42
N ASP A 88 -8.60 8.04 26.54
CA ASP A 88 -8.54 7.74 25.13
C ASP A 88 -7.56 6.57 24.93
N LEU A 89 -8.05 5.47 24.35
CA LEU A 89 -7.20 4.45 23.74
C LEU A 89 -7.15 4.73 22.24
N LEU A 90 -5.96 4.71 21.67
CA LEU A 90 -5.73 4.86 20.23
C LEU A 90 -5.06 3.59 19.70
N VAL A 91 -5.62 3.00 18.65
CA VAL A 91 -5.00 1.92 17.89
C VAL A 91 -4.68 2.44 16.49
N CYS A 92 -3.41 2.43 16.13
CA CYS A 92 -2.90 2.87 14.84
C CYS A 92 -2.50 1.64 14.02
N LEU A 93 -3.06 1.49 12.83
CA LEU A 93 -2.70 0.46 11.87
C LEU A 93 -2.01 1.15 10.68
N ARG A 94 -0.75 0.82 10.45
CA ARG A 94 0.02 1.30 9.30
C ARG A 94 0.23 0.16 8.33
N LYS A 95 0.00 0.39 7.04
CA LYS A 95 0.27 -0.60 5.99
C LYS A 95 0.71 0.04 4.68
N GLU A 96 1.42 -0.75 3.87
CA GLU A 96 1.60 -0.42 2.46
C GLU A 96 0.25 -0.42 1.73
N ARG A 97 0.02 0.60 0.91
CA ARG A 97 -1.24 0.80 0.20
C ARG A 97 -1.06 0.68 -1.32
N ASN A 98 -2.00 -0.04 -1.94
CA ASN A 98 -2.23 -0.01 -3.38
C ASN A 98 -3.67 0.46 -3.64
N GLY A 99 -3.87 1.70 -4.09
CA GLY A 99 -5.22 2.22 -4.39
C GLY A 99 -5.67 3.30 -3.42
N GLN A 100 -6.99 3.46 -3.24
CA GLN A 100 -7.59 4.48 -2.36
C GLN A 100 -7.55 4.07 -0.89
N PRO A 101 -7.53 5.03 0.06
CA PRO A 101 -7.54 4.69 1.48
C PRO A 101 -8.85 4.02 1.88
N GLU A 102 -8.78 2.87 2.53
CA GLU A 102 -9.97 2.14 2.99
C GLU A 102 -9.75 1.42 4.31
N LYS A 103 -10.84 1.29 5.09
CA LYS A 103 -10.81 0.56 6.36
C LYS A 103 -10.41 -0.88 6.12
N SER A 104 -9.35 -1.33 6.78
CA SER A 104 -8.92 -2.72 6.64
C SER A 104 -9.90 -3.66 7.31
N ARG A 105 -9.92 -4.93 6.89
CA ARG A 105 -10.70 -5.96 7.58
C ARG A 105 -10.33 -6.05 9.05
N GLU A 106 -9.05 -6.00 9.37
CA GLU A 106 -8.59 -6.06 10.76
C GLU A 106 -8.93 -4.78 11.53
N GLY A 107 -8.88 -3.62 10.87
CA GLY A 107 -9.32 -2.36 11.47
C GLY A 107 -10.81 -2.37 11.79
N ILE A 108 -11.64 -2.95 10.92
CA ILE A 108 -13.07 -3.18 11.18
C ILE A 108 -13.26 -4.14 12.35
N LEU A 109 -12.55 -5.27 12.37
CA LEU A 109 -12.64 -6.26 13.46
C LEU A 109 -12.24 -5.66 14.81
N LEU A 110 -11.13 -4.91 14.85
CA LEU A 110 -10.68 -4.19 16.04
C LEU A 110 -11.72 -3.15 16.47
N ALA A 111 -12.25 -2.36 15.54
CA ALA A 111 -13.26 -1.36 15.85
C ALA A 111 -14.54 -1.99 16.44
N GLU A 112 -15.01 -3.11 15.89
CA GLU A 112 -16.16 -3.84 16.43
C GLU A 112 -15.88 -4.40 17.83
N TYR A 113 -14.71 -4.99 18.04
CA TYR A 113 -14.30 -5.48 19.35
C TYR A 113 -14.29 -4.35 20.40
N LEU A 114 -13.68 -3.22 20.05
CA LEU A 114 -13.54 -2.05 20.93
C LEU A 114 -14.90 -1.40 21.28
N ARG A 115 -15.91 -1.48 20.42
CA ARG A 115 -17.25 -0.93 20.69
C ARG A 115 -17.94 -1.56 21.91
N SER A 116 -17.57 -2.78 22.28
CA SER A 116 -18.07 -3.39 23.52
C SER A 116 -17.57 -2.69 24.79
N PHE A 117 -16.51 -1.89 24.69
CA PHE A 117 -15.90 -1.18 25.82
C PHE A 117 -16.31 0.30 25.90
N GLY A 118 -16.72 0.92 24.79
CA GLY A 118 -17.07 2.35 24.77
C GLY A 118 -17.38 2.89 23.37
N MET A 119 -17.33 4.22 23.24
CA MET A 119 -17.56 4.88 21.95
C MET A 119 -16.32 4.75 21.07
N VAL A 120 -16.51 4.34 19.81
CA VAL A 120 -15.43 4.13 18.87
C VAL A 120 -15.56 5.07 17.68
N GLU A 121 -14.48 5.80 17.41
CA GLU A 121 -14.27 6.52 16.16
C GLU A 121 -13.22 5.79 15.31
N HIS A 122 -13.43 5.72 14.01
CA HIS A 122 -12.59 4.94 13.11
C HIS A 122 -12.39 5.68 11.79
N GLN A 123 -11.15 6.13 11.57
CA GLN A 123 -10.73 7.00 10.47
C GLN A 123 -9.58 6.37 9.68
N VAL A 124 -9.44 6.75 8.40
CA VAL A 124 -8.37 6.30 7.51
C VAL A 124 -7.79 7.50 6.77
N TRP A 125 -6.47 7.58 6.72
CA TRP A 125 -5.72 8.70 6.18
C TRP A 125 -4.65 8.21 5.19
N GLU A 126 -4.44 8.97 4.12
CA GLU A 126 -3.28 8.80 3.24
C GLU A 126 -2.07 9.47 3.87
N GLN A 127 -0.96 8.74 4.00
CA GLN A 127 0.31 9.27 4.45
C GLN A 127 1.22 9.43 3.23
N LYS A 128 1.42 10.69 2.81
CA LYS A 128 2.23 11.09 1.63
C LYS A 128 3.72 11.11 1.90
#